data_AF-A0A954C306-F1
#
_entry.id   AF-A0A954C306-F1
#
_cell.length_a   1.000
_cell.length_b   1.000
_cell.length_c   1.000
_cell.angle_alpha   90.00
_cell.angle_beta   90.00
_cell.angle_gamma   90.00
#
_symmetry.space_group_name_H-M   'P 1'
#
loop_
_entity.id
_entity.type
_entity.pdbx_description
1 polymer ?
#
loop_
_entity_poly.entity_id
_entity_poly.type
_entity_poly.pdbx_seq_one_letter_code
_entity_poly.pdbx_strand_id
1 'polypeptide(L)'
;MRHAPALAAALCALLLLGCPDATTPGSAPGGGPPSSPDVSAPAQEDPVADPSDGTSPNPAPASEWRLIDDAMKAELGWPIFEPVTRWPAPSALVDLGGEREQRAGRAADLRQLVETLVNPSLHPNDFAAALKLDSAGHLHLTVGRGRPQGSATLDSHGPDYPPVFTLVLEKPGPRATNVAALREAVAQVVAPDLARELAQKENMLEAHPKVAGAATAFLDRSGFGAQFPYLYAFSSDDHLLLVFQEVPHGKAPEPR
;
A
#
# COMPACT_ATOMS: atom_id res chain seq x y z
N MET A 1 -16.44 41.89 32.83
CA MET A 1 -16.72 42.22 31.42
C MET A 1 -16.10 41.11 30.58
N ARG A 2 -16.88 40.16 30.04
CA ARG A 2 -17.52 40.19 28.70
C ARG A 2 -16.44 40.26 27.60
N HIS A 3 -16.26 39.40 26.60
CA HIS A 3 -16.91 38.27 25.90
C HIS A 3 -15.79 37.64 25.00
N ALA A 4 -15.82 36.48 24.35
CA ALA A 4 -16.61 35.26 24.32
C ALA A 4 -15.83 34.26 23.40
N PRO A 5 -15.85 32.95 23.67
CA PRO A 5 -15.48 31.91 22.71
C PRO A 5 -16.69 31.62 21.80
N ALA A 6 -16.61 31.96 20.51
CA ALA A 6 -17.71 31.81 19.56
C ALA A 6 -17.23 31.36 18.17
N LEU A 7 -16.50 30.24 18.11
CA LEU A 7 -16.13 29.61 16.83
C LEU A 7 -16.29 28.09 16.81
N ALA A 8 -16.62 27.46 17.94
CA ALA A 8 -16.84 26.01 18.04
C ALA A 8 -18.29 25.56 17.77
N ALA A 9 -19.23 26.48 17.52
CA ALA A 9 -20.66 26.16 17.36
C ALA A 9 -21.16 26.18 15.90
N ALA A 10 -20.32 26.52 14.92
CA ALA A 10 -20.74 26.68 13.52
C ALA A 10 -20.54 25.44 12.64
N LEU A 11 -19.91 24.36 13.14
CA LEU A 11 -19.70 23.13 12.34
C LEU A 11 -20.60 21.94 12.72
N CYS A 12 -21.55 22.13 13.65
CA CYS A 12 -22.57 21.13 13.99
C CYS A 12 -23.83 21.19 13.10
N ALA A 13 -23.82 21.93 12.00
CA ALA A 13 -25.05 22.35 11.31
C ALA A 13 -25.37 21.67 9.97
N LEU A 14 -24.70 20.60 9.53
CA LEU A 14 -24.88 20.11 8.14
C LEU A 14 -25.03 18.59 7.90
N LEU A 15 -25.29 17.76 8.91
CA LEU A 15 -25.50 16.30 8.69
C LEU A 15 -26.85 15.74 9.20
N LEU A 16 -27.84 16.59 9.49
CA LEU A 16 -29.15 16.15 9.99
C LEU A 16 -30.31 16.84 9.27
N LEU A 17 -30.46 16.63 7.96
CA LEU A 17 -31.67 16.90 7.12
C LEU A 17 -31.33 16.39 5.71
N GLY A 18 -32.02 15.50 5.01
CA GLY A 18 -33.31 14.83 5.18
C GLY A 18 -33.53 13.98 3.90
N CYS A 19 -34.15 12.82 4.03
CA CYS A 19 -34.69 12.06 2.90
C CYS A 19 -35.94 12.78 2.36
N PRO A 20 -36.14 12.76 1.04
CA PRO A 20 -37.49 12.54 0.53
C PRO A 20 -37.53 11.40 -0.49
N ASP A 21 -38.35 10.41 -0.15
CA ASP A 21 -38.91 9.43 -1.07
C ASP A 21 -40.16 10.00 -1.76
N ALA A 22 -40.59 9.33 -2.83
CA ALA A 22 -41.80 9.51 -3.63
C ALA A 22 -41.72 10.38 -4.90
N THR A 23 -41.72 9.72 -6.07
CA THR A 23 -42.71 10.03 -7.12
C THR A 23 -42.85 8.88 -8.11
N THR A 24 -43.98 8.16 -8.02
CA THR A 24 -44.58 7.40 -9.13
C THR A 24 -45.67 8.28 -9.76
N PRO A 25 -45.79 8.30 -11.09
CA PRO A 25 -47.13 8.21 -11.67
C PRO A 25 -47.18 7.25 -12.86
N GLY A 26 -48.27 6.48 -12.96
CA GLY A 26 -48.51 5.50 -14.02
C GLY A 26 -49.23 6.06 -15.26
N SER A 27 -49.17 5.30 -16.35
CA SER A 27 -50.32 4.86 -17.18
C SER A 27 -49.83 4.09 -18.42
N ALA A 28 -50.53 2.99 -18.74
CA ALA A 28 -50.38 2.07 -19.88
C ALA A 28 -50.87 2.71 -21.22
N PRO A 29 -51.03 2.00 -22.39
CA PRO A 29 -50.83 0.58 -22.73
C PRO A 29 -50.18 0.29 -24.12
N GLY A 30 -49.91 -1.00 -24.41
CA GLY A 30 -50.06 -1.55 -25.77
C GLY A 30 -48.83 -2.20 -26.42
N GLY A 31 -49.02 -3.43 -26.92
CA GLY A 31 -48.46 -3.86 -28.20
C GLY A 31 -47.35 -4.91 -28.19
N GLY A 32 -47.73 -6.19 -28.11
CA GLY A 32 -47.33 -7.31 -29.00
C GLY A 32 -45.86 -7.63 -29.38
N PRO A 33 -45.59 -8.86 -29.87
CA PRO A 33 -44.35 -9.63 -29.65
C PRO A 33 -43.41 -9.61 -30.90
N PRO A 34 -42.24 -10.31 -30.93
CA PRO A 34 -42.23 -11.78 -31.17
C PRO A 34 -41.05 -12.59 -30.55
N SER A 35 -41.33 -13.89 -30.37
CA SER A 35 -40.52 -15.09 -30.65
C SER A 35 -38.99 -15.14 -30.47
N SER A 36 -38.53 -16.16 -29.75
CA SER A 36 -37.38 -16.99 -30.15
C SER A 36 -37.54 -18.41 -29.60
N PRO A 37 -37.33 -19.47 -30.41
CA PRO A 37 -37.56 -20.85 -29.98
C PRO A 37 -36.30 -21.52 -29.42
N ASP A 38 -36.58 -22.51 -28.58
CA ASP A 38 -35.74 -23.61 -28.15
C ASP A 38 -35.22 -24.43 -29.35
N VAL A 39 -33.92 -24.75 -29.40
CA VAL A 39 -33.39 -25.91 -30.16
C VAL A 39 -32.18 -26.50 -29.43
N SER A 40 -32.33 -27.76 -29.03
CA SER A 40 -31.24 -28.66 -28.62
C SER A 40 -30.66 -29.41 -29.83
N ALA A 41 -29.32 -29.45 -29.92
CA ALA A 41 -28.35 -30.50 -30.37
C ALA A 41 -28.63 -31.36 -31.65
N PRO A 42 -27.62 -31.79 -32.46
CA PRO A 42 -26.54 -32.70 -31.99
C PRO A 42 -25.13 -32.51 -32.62
N ALA A 43 -24.19 -33.32 -32.13
CA ALA A 43 -22.75 -33.39 -32.40
C ALA A 43 -22.35 -34.11 -33.71
N GLN A 44 -21.16 -33.80 -34.27
CA GLN A 44 -20.12 -34.78 -34.70
C GLN A 44 -18.86 -34.13 -35.33
N GLU A 45 -17.71 -34.56 -34.81
CA GLU A 45 -16.41 -34.93 -35.45
C GLU A 45 -15.48 -33.90 -36.16
N ASP A 46 -14.28 -33.77 -35.56
CA ASP A 46 -12.96 -33.32 -36.07
C ASP A 46 -12.46 -34.14 -37.30
N PRO A 47 -11.34 -33.84 -38.02
CA PRO A 47 -10.20 -32.95 -37.66
C PRO A 47 -9.60 -32.09 -38.79
N VAL A 48 -8.88 -31.02 -38.44
CA VAL A 48 -7.71 -30.54 -39.21
C VAL A 48 -6.65 -30.05 -38.24
N ALA A 49 -5.45 -30.61 -38.36
CA ALA A 49 -4.28 -30.25 -37.56
C ALA A 49 -3.43 -29.14 -38.22
N ASP A 50 -2.96 -28.24 -37.36
CA ASP A 50 -1.82 -27.30 -37.43
C ASP A 50 -1.85 -26.11 -38.42
N PRO A 51 -1.17 -24.96 -38.14
CA PRO A 51 -0.09 -24.77 -37.15
C PRO A 51 -0.23 -23.57 -36.19
N SER A 52 0.47 -23.68 -35.06
CA SER A 52 1.14 -22.60 -34.30
C SER A 52 0.44 -21.24 -34.19
N ASP A 53 -0.12 -20.94 -33.01
CA ASP A 53 0.14 -19.66 -32.35
C ASP A 53 -0.24 -19.67 -30.87
N GLY A 54 0.55 -18.97 -30.07
CA GLY A 54 0.08 -18.45 -28.78
C GLY A 54 0.04 -19.43 -27.61
N THR A 55 1.19 -19.67 -27.00
CA THR A 55 1.25 -19.61 -25.52
C THR A 55 2.63 -19.09 -25.15
N SER A 56 2.75 -17.76 -25.02
CA SER A 56 3.77 -17.20 -24.14
C SER A 56 3.66 -17.94 -22.81
N PRO A 57 4.75 -18.50 -22.24
CA PRO A 57 4.69 -19.01 -20.89
C PRO A 57 4.35 -17.80 -20.03
N ASN A 58 3.13 -17.76 -19.50
CA ASN A 58 2.82 -16.85 -18.42
C ASN A 58 3.72 -17.30 -17.27
N PRO A 59 4.81 -16.58 -16.94
CA PRO A 59 5.65 -17.04 -15.85
C PRO A 59 4.74 -17.11 -14.62
N ALA A 60 4.78 -18.25 -13.92
CA ALA A 60 4.10 -18.36 -12.64
C ALA A 60 4.48 -17.12 -11.80
N PRO A 61 3.51 -16.43 -11.17
CA PRO A 61 3.82 -15.21 -10.44
C PRO A 61 4.92 -15.52 -9.44
N ALA A 62 6.01 -14.75 -9.48
CA ALA A 62 7.15 -14.97 -8.61
C ALA A 62 6.65 -14.97 -7.16
N SER A 63 6.99 -16.01 -6.39
CA SER A 63 6.62 -16.09 -4.98
C SER A 63 7.36 -15.05 -4.11
N GLU A 64 8.38 -14.42 -4.69
CA GLU A 64 9.27 -13.49 -4.03
C GLU A 64 9.72 -12.43 -5.04
N TRP A 65 9.62 -11.17 -4.66
CA TRP A 65 10.09 -10.02 -5.41
C TRP A 65 11.51 -9.67 -4.96
N ARG A 66 12.40 -9.48 -5.94
CA ARG A 66 13.73 -8.94 -5.68
C ARG A 66 13.67 -7.43 -5.81
N LEU A 67 13.82 -6.75 -4.68
CA LEU A 67 13.70 -5.30 -4.63
C LEU A 67 15.07 -4.63 -4.77
N ILE A 68 16.08 -5.19 -4.12
CA ILE A 68 17.43 -4.62 -4.05
C ILE A 68 18.38 -5.59 -4.73
N ASP A 69 19.15 -5.11 -5.70
CA ASP A 69 20.18 -5.93 -6.34
C ASP A 69 21.40 -6.13 -5.43
N ASP A 70 22.20 -7.16 -5.73
CA ASP A 70 23.33 -7.55 -4.89
C ASP A 70 24.43 -6.47 -4.81
N ALA A 71 24.56 -5.64 -5.86
CA ALA A 71 25.50 -4.52 -5.89
C ALA A 71 25.07 -3.45 -4.87
N MET A 72 23.79 -3.09 -4.87
CA MET A 72 23.22 -2.16 -3.92
C MET A 72 23.20 -2.74 -2.50
N LYS A 73 22.98 -4.06 -2.32
CA LYS A 73 23.11 -4.73 -1.01
C LYS A 73 24.51 -4.54 -0.42
N ALA A 74 25.56 -4.65 -1.23
CA ALA A 74 26.94 -4.44 -0.79
C ALA A 74 27.23 -2.98 -0.41
N GLU A 75 26.61 -2.02 -1.11
CA GLU A 75 26.75 -0.58 -0.81
C GLU A 75 25.93 -0.13 0.41
N LEU A 76 24.77 -0.74 0.64
CA LEU A 76 23.86 -0.36 1.72
C LEU A 76 24.53 -0.53 3.09
N GLY A 77 25.29 -1.61 3.31
CA GLY A 77 26.03 -1.87 4.54
C GLY A 77 25.20 -1.73 5.84
N TRP A 78 23.87 -1.72 5.70
CA TRP A 78 22.92 -1.33 6.73
C TRP A 78 21.99 -2.52 6.97
N PRO A 79 22.10 -3.19 8.12
CA PRO A 79 21.30 -4.37 8.46
C PRO A 79 19.80 -4.15 8.34
N ILE A 80 19.32 -2.90 8.49
CA ILE A 80 17.90 -2.55 8.40
C ILE A 80 17.29 -2.82 7.02
N PHE A 81 18.10 -2.85 5.95
CA PHE A 81 17.60 -3.10 4.59
C PHE A 81 17.74 -4.56 4.16
N GLU A 82 18.46 -5.39 4.91
CA GLU A 82 18.65 -6.80 4.57
C GLU A 82 17.32 -7.57 4.45
N PRO A 83 16.34 -7.39 5.36
CA PRO A 83 15.05 -8.08 5.31
C PRO A 83 14.17 -7.65 4.14
N VAL A 84 14.45 -6.49 3.53
CA VAL A 84 13.68 -5.93 2.41
C VAL A 84 14.39 -6.10 1.07
N THR A 85 15.54 -6.79 1.04
CA THR A 85 16.21 -7.14 -0.22
C THR A 85 15.34 -8.05 -1.09
N ARG A 86 14.59 -8.92 -0.41
CA ARG A 86 13.58 -9.77 -0.99
C ARG A 86 12.28 -9.59 -0.24
N TRP A 87 11.18 -9.70 -0.95
CA TRP A 87 9.87 -9.41 -0.39
C TRP A 87 8.84 -10.41 -0.88
N PRO A 88 7.95 -10.92 -0.02
CA PRO A 88 6.91 -11.84 -0.48
C PRO A 88 5.96 -11.12 -1.44
N ALA A 89 5.74 -11.71 -2.62
CA ALA A 89 4.69 -11.23 -3.50
C ALA A 89 3.32 -11.39 -2.79
N PRO A 90 2.32 -10.53 -3.04
CA PRO A 90 1.01 -10.66 -2.41
C PRO A 90 0.35 -12.02 -2.62
N SER A 91 0.61 -12.67 -3.75
CA SER A 91 0.14 -14.02 -4.08
C SER A 91 0.80 -15.14 -3.27
N ALA A 92 1.95 -14.89 -2.66
CA ALA A 92 2.67 -15.84 -1.81
C ALA A 92 2.25 -15.75 -0.33
N LEU A 93 1.46 -14.74 0.03
CA LEU A 93 0.97 -14.53 1.39
C LEU A 93 -0.25 -15.41 1.68
N VAL A 94 -0.32 -15.94 2.90
CA VAL A 94 -1.36 -16.89 3.34
C VAL A 94 -2.26 -16.30 4.42
N ASP A 95 -3.49 -16.80 4.54
CA ASP A 95 -4.42 -16.34 5.58
C ASP A 95 -3.91 -16.64 7.00
N LEU A 96 -4.24 -15.76 7.96
CA LEU A 96 -3.86 -15.94 9.38
C LEU A 96 -4.45 -17.20 10.05
N GLY A 97 -5.47 -17.82 9.45
CA GLY A 97 -6.20 -18.92 10.06
C GLY A 97 -6.68 -18.60 11.49
N GLY A 98 -6.43 -19.51 12.42
CA GLY A 98 -6.80 -19.37 13.84
C GLY A 98 -5.91 -18.42 14.66
N GLU A 99 -4.88 -17.81 14.07
CA GLU A 99 -3.88 -17.02 14.82
C GLU A 99 -4.25 -15.53 14.96
N ARG A 100 -5.44 -15.13 14.51
CA ARG A 100 -5.88 -13.73 14.45
C ARG A 100 -5.92 -13.06 15.83
N GLU A 101 -6.38 -13.77 16.87
CA GLU A 101 -6.50 -13.21 18.22
C GLU A 101 -5.12 -12.90 18.83
N GLN A 102 -4.14 -13.78 18.64
CA GLN A 102 -2.78 -13.63 19.17
C GLN A 102 -2.03 -12.44 18.56
N ARG A 103 -2.41 -12.01 17.35
CA ARG A 103 -1.78 -10.91 16.61
C ARG A 103 -2.64 -9.65 16.54
N ALA A 104 -3.75 -9.59 17.28
CA ALA A 104 -4.72 -8.49 17.19
C ALA A 104 -4.09 -7.10 17.41
N GLY A 105 -3.17 -6.97 18.37
CA GLY A 105 -2.45 -5.70 18.62
C GLY A 105 -1.62 -5.26 17.42
N ARG A 106 -0.69 -6.13 16.95
CA ARG A 106 0.14 -5.84 15.77
C ARG A 106 -0.69 -5.61 14.49
N ALA A 107 -1.81 -6.31 14.35
CA ALA A 107 -2.75 -6.11 13.25
C ALA A 107 -3.42 -4.73 13.30
N ALA A 108 -3.79 -4.26 14.49
CA ALA A 108 -4.34 -2.92 14.69
C ALA A 108 -3.30 -1.84 14.40
N ASP A 109 -2.07 -2.00 14.90
CA ASP A 109 -0.97 -1.06 14.65
C ASP A 109 -0.66 -0.97 13.15
N LEU A 110 -0.50 -2.12 12.48
CA LEU A 110 -0.21 -2.17 11.04
C LEU A 110 -1.34 -1.54 10.21
N ARG A 111 -2.60 -1.79 10.58
CA ARG A 111 -3.75 -1.14 9.95
C ARG A 111 -3.68 0.38 10.13
N GLN A 112 -3.47 0.86 11.35
CA GLN A 112 -3.40 2.29 11.64
C GLN A 112 -2.29 2.96 10.83
N LEU A 113 -1.13 2.31 10.70
CA LEU A 113 -0.02 2.81 9.89
C LEU A 113 -0.37 2.90 8.41
N VAL A 114 -1.02 1.88 7.86
CA VAL A 114 -1.47 1.91 6.46
C VAL A 114 -2.52 3.02 6.25
N GLU A 115 -3.48 3.16 7.14
CA GLU A 115 -4.50 4.21 7.09
C GLU A 115 -3.87 5.63 7.16
N THR A 116 -2.77 5.77 7.90
CA THR A 116 -2.08 7.05 8.13
C THR A 116 -1.09 7.41 7.04
N LEU A 117 -0.28 6.45 6.57
CA LEU A 117 0.89 6.70 5.73
C LEU A 117 0.64 6.41 4.25
N VAL A 118 -0.35 5.58 3.91
CA VAL A 118 -0.59 5.11 2.54
C VAL A 118 -1.79 5.84 1.93
N ASN A 119 -1.73 6.12 0.64
CA ASN A 119 -2.81 6.74 -0.10
C ASN A 119 -4.12 5.95 0.05
N PRO A 120 -5.26 6.59 0.41
CA PRO A 120 -6.55 5.91 0.54
C PRO A 120 -7.02 5.14 -0.71
N SER A 121 -6.56 5.53 -1.90
CA SER A 121 -6.87 4.80 -3.14
C SER A 121 -6.24 3.39 -3.18
N LEU A 122 -5.21 3.15 -2.37
CA LEU A 122 -4.51 1.87 -2.24
C LEU A 122 -4.96 1.09 -0.99
N HIS A 123 -5.90 1.60 -0.20
CA HIS A 123 -6.39 0.84 0.95
C HIS A 123 -7.17 -0.40 0.48
N PRO A 124 -6.99 -1.55 1.15
CA PRO A 124 -7.82 -2.71 0.86
C PRO A 124 -9.29 -2.42 1.18
N ASN A 125 -10.21 -3.07 0.46
CA ASN A 125 -11.65 -2.94 0.75
C ASN A 125 -12.02 -3.54 2.12
N ASP A 126 -11.29 -4.59 2.53
CA ASP A 126 -11.45 -5.26 3.81
C ASP A 126 -10.06 -5.48 4.44
N PHE A 127 -9.73 -4.66 5.43
CA PHE A 127 -8.48 -4.74 6.17
C PHE A 127 -8.31 -6.09 6.89
N ALA A 128 -9.39 -6.68 7.41
CA ALA A 128 -9.29 -7.94 8.14
C ALA A 128 -8.96 -9.11 7.22
N ALA A 129 -9.50 -9.10 5.99
CA ALA A 129 -9.19 -10.09 4.96
C ALA A 129 -7.83 -9.85 4.28
N ALA A 130 -7.36 -8.60 4.26
CA ALA A 130 -6.07 -8.19 3.70
C ALA A 130 -4.86 -8.51 4.60
N LEU A 131 -5.09 -8.76 5.88
CA LEU A 131 -4.03 -9.26 6.77
C LEU A 131 -3.69 -10.69 6.38
N LYS A 132 -2.39 -10.97 6.22
CA LYS A 132 -1.84 -12.26 5.80
C LYS A 132 -0.51 -12.54 6.50
N LEU A 133 0.02 -13.74 6.34
CA LEU A 133 1.34 -14.14 6.80
C LEU A 133 2.25 -14.48 5.63
N ASP A 134 3.54 -14.22 5.78
CA ASP A 134 4.56 -14.80 4.90
C ASP A 134 4.97 -16.21 5.39
N SER A 135 5.89 -16.84 4.64
CA SER A 135 6.40 -18.17 4.97
C SER A 135 7.21 -18.23 6.28
N ALA A 136 7.67 -17.09 6.80
CA ALA A 136 8.38 -16.96 8.07
C ALA A 136 7.42 -16.64 9.24
N GLY A 137 6.12 -16.44 8.96
CA GLY A 137 5.10 -16.12 9.95
C GLY A 137 5.04 -14.63 10.33
N HIS A 138 5.69 -13.76 9.57
CA HIS A 138 5.57 -12.31 9.75
C HIS A 138 4.21 -11.81 9.25
N LEU A 139 3.70 -10.77 9.89
CA LEU A 139 2.40 -10.22 9.58
C LEU A 139 2.52 -9.20 8.45
N HIS A 140 1.74 -9.40 7.39
CA HIS A 140 1.65 -8.49 6.26
C HIS A 140 0.22 -7.99 6.09
N LEU A 141 0.08 -6.80 5.54
CA LEU A 141 -1.20 -6.24 5.10
C LEU A 141 -1.12 -5.99 3.61
N THR A 142 -1.88 -6.75 2.82
CA THR A 142 -1.93 -6.55 1.36
C THR A 142 -2.61 -5.22 1.03
N VAL A 143 -1.95 -4.40 0.24
CA VAL A 143 -2.46 -3.10 -0.21
C VAL A 143 -2.91 -3.20 -1.67
N GLY A 144 -3.81 -2.30 -2.06
CA GLY A 144 -4.43 -2.23 -3.38
C GLY A 144 -5.94 -2.41 -3.29
N ARG A 145 -6.68 -1.47 -3.90
CA ARG A 145 -8.14 -1.52 -3.91
C ARG A 145 -8.64 -2.49 -4.97
N GLY A 146 -9.42 -3.48 -4.55
CA GLY A 146 -10.01 -4.50 -5.44
C GLY A 146 -9.05 -5.58 -5.92
N ARG A 147 -7.77 -5.26 -6.17
CA ARG A 147 -6.70 -6.24 -6.39
C ARG A 147 -5.49 -5.93 -5.49
N PRO A 148 -4.82 -6.94 -4.91
CA PRO A 148 -3.52 -6.73 -4.27
C PRO A 148 -2.50 -6.20 -5.29
N GLN A 149 -1.84 -5.10 -4.93
CA GLN A 149 -0.75 -4.48 -5.69
C GLN A 149 0.55 -4.49 -4.89
N GLY A 150 0.53 -4.95 -3.64
CA GLY A 150 1.68 -4.91 -2.77
C GLY A 150 1.33 -5.36 -1.37
N SER A 151 2.28 -5.21 -0.45
CA SER A 151 2.03 -5.41 0.97
C SER A 151 2.87 -4.47 1.83
N ALA A 152 2.41 -4.29 3.05
CA ALA A 152 3.12 -3.58 4.09
C ALA A 152 3.34 -4.48 5.30
N THR A 153 4.43 -4.25 6.03
CA THR A 153 4.71 -4.89 7.32
C THR A 153 5.23 -3.87 8.33
N LEU A 154 5.14 -4.23 9.60
CA LEU A 154 5.79 -3.55 10.71
C LEU A 154 6.70 -4.55 11.39
N ASP A 155 8.00 -4.41 11.16
CA ASP A 155 9.01 -5.32 11.69
C ASP A 155 9.86 -4.63 12.76
N SER A 156 10.33 -5.43 13.71
CA SER A 156 11.37 -5.04 14.67
C SER A 156 12.50 -6.04 14.56
N HIS A 157 13.68 -5.59 14.13
CA HIS A 157 14.83 -6.46 13.88
C HIS A 157 15.67 -6.71 15.14
N GLY A 158 15.01 -6.93 16.27
CA GLY A 158 15.65 -7.13 17.58
C GLY A 158 15.80 -5.85 18.40
N PRO A 159 16.36 -5.95 19.62
CA PRO A 159 16.36 -4.85 20.60
C PRO A 159 17.23 -3.65 20.18
N ASP A 160 18.20 -3.86 19.30
CA ASP A 160 19.17 -2.85 18.89
C ASP A 160 18.72 -2.03 17.66
N TYR A 161 17.62 -2.44 17.02
CA TYR A 161 17.10 -1.79 15.83
C TYR A 161 15.71 -1.23 16.09
N PRO A 162 15.46 0.04 15.72
CA PRO A 162 14.13 0.58 15.82
C PRO A 162 13.14 -0.21 14.95
N PRO A 163 11.85 -0.22 15.31
CA PRO A 163 10.81 -0.70 14.43
C PRO A 163 10.83 0.01 13.08
N VAL A 164 10.40 -0.71 12.05
CA VAL A 164 10.37 -0.22 10.68
C VAL A 164 9.04 -0.60 10.06
N PHE A 165 8.34 0.40 9.55
CA PHE A 165 7.20 0.18 8.69
C PHE A 165 7.69 0.16 7.23
N THR A 166 7.50 -0.97 6.57
CA THR A 166 7.94 -1.15 5.17
C THR A 166 6.72 -1.34 4.29
N LEU A 167 6.68 -0.64 3.16
CA LEU A 167 5.66 -0.75 2.11
C LEU A 167 6.34 -1.09 0.79
N VAL A 168 5.83 -2.13 0.11
CA VAL A 168 6.27 -2.51 -1.22
C VAL A 168 5.07 -2.60 -2.14
N LEU A 169 5.18 -1.96 -3.30
CA LEU A 169 4.12 -1.90 -4.31
C LEU A 169 4.67 -2.29 -5.68
N GLU A 170 3.87 -3.03 -6.45
CA GLU A 170 3.97 -3.08 -7.90
C GLU A 170 3.88 -1.66 -8.44
N LYS A 171 4.80 -1.33 -9.34
CA LYS A 171 4.84 -0.03 -10.00
C LYS A 171 4.61 -0.26 -11.50
N PRO A 172 3.51 0.26 -12.07
CA PRO A 172 3.36 0.28 -13.51
C PRO A 172 4.29 1.34 -14.12
N GLY A 173 5.28 0.91 -14.89
CA GLY A 173 6.17 1.79 -15.66
C GLY A 173 7.63 1.70 -15.26
N PRO A 174 8.52 2.40 -15.99
CA PRO A 174 9.95 2.21 -15.84
C PRO A 174 10.47 2.60 -14.45
N ARG A 175 11.57 1.97 -14.05
CA ARG A 175 12.35 2.31 -12.86
C ARG A 175 12.52 3.82 -12.75
N ALA A 176 12.30 4.37 -11.56
CA ALA A 176 12.65 5.77 -11.31
C ALA A 176 14.18 5.87 -11.26
N THR A 177 14.79 6.39 -12.32
CA THR A 177 16.25 6.49 -12.45
C THR A 177 16.84 7.77 -11.85
N ASN A 178 15.98 8.68 -11.36
CA ASN A 178 16.39 9.91 -10.71
C ASN A 178 15.45 10.28 -9.57
N VAL A 179 15.89 11.20 -8.71
CA VAL A 179 15.16 11.61 -7.50
C VAL A 179 13.83 12.30 -7.82
N ALA A 180 13.72 13.05 -8.92
CA ALA A 180 12.46 13.70 -9.30
C ALA A 180 11.38 12.67 -9.66
N ALA A 181 11.71 11.68 -10.49
CA ALA A 181 10.82 10.58 -10.82
C ALA A 181 10.46 9.75 -9.58
N LEU A 182 11.39 9.60 -8.63
CA LEU A 182 11.13 8.89 -7.38
C LEU A 182 10.17 9.67 -6.48
N ARG A 183 10.33 11.01 -6.36
CA ARG A 183 9.39 11.89 -5.65
C ARG A 183 7.97 11.77 -6.20
N GLU A 184 7.83 11.82 -7.51
CA GLU A 184 6.52 11.66 -8.17
C GLU A 184 5.89 10.31 -7.85
N ALA A 185 6.67 9.22 -7.92
CA ALA A 185 6.19 7.89 -7.56
C ALA A 185 5.78 7.78 -6.09
N VAL A 186 6.59 8.33 -5.17
CA VAL A 186 6.28 8.34 -3.73
C VAL A 186 5.01 9.12 -3.45
N ALA A 187 4.86 10.33 -4.02
CA ALA A 187 3.69 11.19 -3.80
C ALA A 187 2.36 10.55 -4.22
N GLN A 188 2.39 9.61 -5.16
CA GLN A 188 1.19 8.87 -5.59
C GLN A 188 0.77 7.78 -4.60
N VAL A 189 1.72 7.20 -3.85
CA VAL A 189 1.47 6.03 -3.00
C VAL A 189 1.31 6.37 -1.53
N VAL A 190 1.87 7.50 -1.08
CA VAL A 190 1.72 7.95 0.31
C VAL A 190 0.43 8.74 0.51
N ALA A 191 0.00 8.89 1.76
CA ALA A 191 -1.16 9.69 2.10
C ALA A 191 -1.00 11.15 1.60
N PRO A 192 -2.07 11.83 1.14
CA PRO A 192 -1.99 13.18 0.60
C PRO A 192 -1.30 14.19 1.51
N ASP A 193 -1.48 14.05 2.83
CA ASP A 193 -0.88 14.93 3.83
C ASP A 193 0.63 14.74 3.91
N LEU A 194 1.09 13.48 3.89
CA LEU A 194 2.50 13.15 3.81
C LEU A 194 3.11 13.60 2.48
N ALA A 195 2.39 13.45 1.36
CA ALA A 195 2.83 13.95 0.06
C ALA A 195 3.01 15.48 0.06
N ARG A 196 2.12 16.21 0.75
CA ARG A 196 2.24 17.68 0.93
C ARG A 196 3.46 18.04 1.78
N GLU A 197 3.73 17.30 2.84
CA GLU A 197 4.93 17.48 3.66
C GLU A 197 6.21 17.24 2.84
N LEU A 198 6.28 16.12 2.10
CA LEU A 198 7.41 15.77 1.23
C LEU A 198 7.61 16.73 0.05
N ALA A 199 6.63 17.58 -0.27
CA ALA A 199 6.79 18.65 -1.26
C ALA A 199 7.49 19.89 -0.70
N GLN A 200 7.61 20.01 0.63
CA GLN A 200 8.29 21.11 1.29
C GLN A 200 9.81 20.95 1.16
N LYS A 201 10.51 22.09 1.07
CA LYS A 201 11.95 22.07 0.79
C LYS A 201 12.75 21.30 1.84
N GLU A 202 12.34 21.40 3.09
CA GLU A 202 13.05 20.84 4.25
C GLU A 202 12.85 19.33 4.40
N ASN A 203 11.75 18.80 3.86
CA ASN A 203 11.34 17.41 4.04
C ASN A 203 11.31 16.62 2.72
N MET A 204 11.78 17.23 1.61
CA MET A 204 11.75 16.57 0.32
C MET A 204 12.69 15.36 0.27
N LEU A 205 12.33 14.35 -0.53
CA LEU A 205 13.23 13.23 -0.81
C LEU A 205 14.49 13.72 -1.54
N GLU A 206 15.66 13.57 -0.94
CA GLU A 206 16.95 13.88 -1.56
C GLU A 206 17.70 12.60 -1.93
N ALA A 207 18.65 12.69 -2.86
CA ALA A 207 19.49 11.54 -3.22
C ALA A 207 20.17 10.99 -1.97
N HIS A 208 20.09 9.68 -1.76
CA HIS A 208 20.78 9.07 -0.64
C HIS A 208 22.30 9.21 -0.84
N PRO A 209 23.07 9.68 0.16
CA PRO A 209 24.47 10.06 -0.02
C PRO A 209 25.41 8.88 -0.32
N LYS A 210 24.96 7.65 -0.08
CA LYS A 210 25.79 6.44 -0.20
C LYS A 210 25.22 5.37 -1.12
N VAL A 211 23.97 5.50 -1.55
CA VAL A 211 23.25 4.41 -2.23
C VAL A 211 22.68 4.97 -3.53
N ALA A 212 23.25 4.53 -4.64
CA ALA A 212 22.83 5.00 -5.95
C ALA A 212 21.36 4.62 -6.23
N GLY A 213 20.56 5.58 -6.72
CA GLY A 213 19.16 5.34 -7.07
C GLY A 213 18.19 5.22 -5.88
N ALA A 214 18.67 5.41 -4.65
CA ALA A 214 17.82 5.57 -3.47
C ALA A 214 17.66 7.05 -3.11
N ALA A 215 16.56 7.37 -2.42
CA ALA A 215 16.34 8.70 -1.83
C ALA A 215 15.97 8.59 -0.36
N THR A 216 16.23 9.66 0.39
CA THR A 216 15.89 9.78 1.81
C THR A 216 15.21 11.12 2.05
N ALA A 217 14.25 11.14 2.98
CA ALA A 217 13.62 12.34 3.49
C ALA A 217 13.66 12.32 5.02
N PHE A 218 13.74 13.51 5.60
CA PHE A 218 13.52 13.72 7.03
C PHE A 218 12.13 14.33 7.20
N LEU A 219 11.29 13.69 8.00
CA LEU A 219 9.89 14.11 8.19
C LEU A 219 9.78 15.08 9.37
N ASP A 220 8.78 15.97 9.33
CA ASP A 220 8.49 16.93 10.40
C ASP A 220 8.07 16.18 11.67
N ARG A 221 8.82 16.42 12.75
CA ARG A 221 8.57 15.83 14.07
C ARG A 221 7.24 16.26 14.70
N SER A 222 6.64 17.34 14.22
CA SER A 222 5.31 17.78 14.64
C SER A 222 4.18 17.09 13.85
N GLY A 223 4.53 16.42 12.74
CA GLY A 223 3.64 15.68 11.86
C GLY A 223 3.99 14.19 11.81
N PHE A 224 4.16 13.65 10.60
CA PHE A 224 4.44 12.22 10.39
C PHE A 224 5.80 11.78 10.95
N GLY A 225 6.75 12.71 11.03
CA GLY A 225 8.08 12.50 11.59
C GLY A 225 8.13 12.37 13.11
N ALA A 226 7.00 12.50 13.81
CA ALA A 226 6.93 12.18 15.23
C ALA A 226 7.34 10.71 15.44
N GLN A 227 6.60 9.78 14.82
CA GLN A 227 6.89 8.34 14.91
C GLN A 227 7.99 7.93 13.93
N PHE A 228 7.94 8.39 12.67
CA PHE A 228 8.87 7.96 11.62
C PHE A 228 9.67 9.14 11.05
N PRO A 229 10.71 9.63 11.74
CA PRO A 229 11.46 10.79 11.27
C PRO A 229 12.24 10.53 9.98
N TYR A 230 12.46 9.28 9.59
CA TYR A 230 13.20 8.92 8.38
C TYR A 230 12.33 8.12 7.41
N LEU A 231 12.27 8.58 6.17
CA LEU A 231 11.72 7.87 5.03
C LEU A 231 12.83 7.57 4.03
N TYR A 232 12.98 6.30 3.67
CA TYR A 232 13.81 5.85 2.56
C TYR A 232 12.93 5.36 1.42
N ALA A 233 13.30 5.71 0.19
CA ALA A 233 12.58 5.31 -1.01
C ALA A 233 13.54 4.69 -2.03
N PHE A 234 13.08 3.62 -2.68
CA PHE A 234 13.82 2.95 -3.73
C PHE A 234 12.87 2.44 -4.83
N SER A 235 13.27 2.54 -6.09
CA SER A 235 12.55 1.96 -7.23
C SER A 235 13.42 0.91 -7.91
N SER A 236 12.87 -0.28 -8.06
CA SER A 236 13.32 -1.29 -9.04
C SER A 236 12.57 -1.09 -10.36
N ASP A 237 12.76 -2.00 -11.30
CA ASP A 237 12.07 -1.99 -12.60
C ASP A 237 10.55 -2.17 -12.44
N ASP A 238 10.13 -3.07 -11.55
CA ASP A 238 8.71 -3.43 -11.39
C ASP A 238 8.10 -3.01 -10.05
N HIS A 239 8.90 -2.52 -9.10
CA HIS A 239 8.45 -2.26 -7.74
C HIS A 239 8.97 -0.95 -7.15
N LEU A 240 8.18 -0.37 -6.25
CA LEU A 240 8.53 0.74 -5.37
C LEU A 240 8.60 0.23 -3.92
N LEU A 241 9.71 0.49 -3.25
CA LEU A 241 9.97 0.19 -1.85
C LEU A 241 10.03 1.50 -1.06
N LEU A 242 9.24 1.60 0.01
CA LEU A 242 9.31 2.65 1.00
C LEU A 242 9.59 2.04 2.37
N VAL A 243 10.52 2.65 3.10
CA VAL A 243 10.93 2.22 4.44
C VAL A 243 10.83 3.42 5.38
N PHE A 244 9.94 3.32 6.36
CA PHE A 244 9.73 4.31 7.40
C PHE A 244 10.37 3.79 8.67
N GLN A 245 11.45 4.42 9.10
CA GLN A 245 12.18 4.00 10.28
C GLN A 245 11.66 4.77 11.48
N GLU A 246 11.15 4.03 12.46
CA GLU A 246 10.80 4.61 13.76
C GLU A 246 12.09 5.07 14.44
N VAL A 247 12.03 6.09 15.29
CA VAL A 247 13.09 6.31 16.27
C VAL A 247 12.45 6.07 17.62
N PRO A 248 13.03 5.23 18.49
CA PRO A 248 12.50 5.08 19.83
C PRO A 248 12.38 6.49 20.42
N HIS A 249 11.17 6.85 20.84
CA HIS A 249 10.94 8.00 21.72
C HIS A 249 11.54 7.67 23.09
N GLY A 250 12.86 7.50 23.15
CA GLY A 250 13.60 7.38 24.38
C GLY A 250 13.51 8.72 25.10
N LYS A 251 13.04 8.68 26.34
CA LYS A 251 13.27 9.74 27.32
C LYS A 251 14.66 10.33 27.08
N ALA A 252 14.72 11.66 26.97
CA ALA A 252 15.98 12.37 26.88
C ALA A 252 16.98 11.76 27.87
N PRO A 253 18.24 11.49 27.47
CA PRO A 253 19.24 11.05 28.43
C PRO A 253 19.24 12.08 29.57
N GLU A 254 19.00 11.63 30.80
CA GLU A 254 19.20 12.49 31.95
C GLU A 254 20.65 13.01 31.89
N PRO A 255 20.86 14.33 32.01
CA PRO A 255 22.19 14.88 32.01
C PRO A 255 22.99 14.23 33.13
N ARG A 256 24.05 13.51 32.78
CA ARG A 256 25.12 13.16 33.71
C ARG A 256 26.17 14.25 33.72
#